data_AF-A0A955V4J1-F1
#
_entry.id   AF-A0A955V4J1-F1
#
_cell.length_a   1.000
_cell.length_b   1.000
_cell.length_c   1.000
_cell.angle_alpha   90.00
_cell.angle_beta   90.00
_cell.angle_gamma   90.00
#
_symmetry.space_group_name_H-M   'P 1'
#
loop_
_entity.id
_entity.type
_entity.pdbx_description
1 polymer ?
#
loop_
_entity_poly.entity_id
_entity_poly.type
_entity_poly.pdbx_seq_one_letter_code
_entity_poly.pdbx_strand_id
1 'polypeptide(L)' 'MADESDATAGSGGGNVHSRTVTEGDTRAPNRAMLRAVGFRDGDFGKPIVGLSNSHSTITPCNA' A
#
# COMPACT_ATOMS: atom_id res chain seq x y z
N MET A 1 16.20 -8.44 -0.11
CA MET A 1 14.87 -8.05 0.39
C MET A 1 13.87 -8.99 -0.29
N ALA A 2 13.64 -10.16 0.28
CA ALA A 2 12.67 -11.10 -0.26
C ALA A 2 11.27 -10.52 -0.03
N ASP A 3 10.44 -10.50 -1.06
CA ASP A 3 9.00 -10.27 -0.92
C ASP A 3 8.42 -11.49 -0.19
N GLU A 4 8.10 -11.32 1.09
CA GLU A 4 7.69 -12.39 2.01
C GLU A 4 6.23 -12.86 1.74
N SER A 5 5.71 -12.76 0.52
CA SER A 5 4.25 -12.79 0.27
C SER A 5 3.80 -13.52 -1.00
N ASP A 6 4.47 -14.60 -1.39
CA ASP A 6 3.83 -15.66 -2.19
C ASP A 6 3.08 -16.69 -1.31
N ALA A 7 2.86 -16.36 -0.03
CA ALA A 7 2.09 -17.21 0.87
C ALA A 7 0.58 -17.00 0.67
N THR A 8 0.04 -17.78 -0.27
CA THR A 8 -1.37 -18.23 -0.34
C THR A 8 -2.46 -17.15 -0.43
N ALA A 9 -2.81 -16.65 -1.62
CA ALA A 9 -4.19 -16.21 -1.91
C ALA A 9 -4.46 -15.90 -3.40
N GLY A 10 -4.58 -16.94 -4.23
CA GLY A 10 -5.52 -16.86 -5.34
C GLY A 10 -6.95 -17.00 -4.81
N SER A 11 -7.57 -15.91 -4.30
CA SER A 11 -9.00 -15.88 -3.96
C SER A 11 -9.50 -14.48 -3.55
N GLY A 12 -10.09 -13.74 -4.51
CA GLY A 12 -11.37 -13.05 -4.30
C GLY A 12 -11.43 -11.67 -3.62
N GLY A 13 -10.35 -10.91 -3.50
CA GLY A 13 -10.45 -9.51 -3.04
C GLY A 13 -9.27 -8.65 -3.48
N GLY A 14 -9.52 -7.52 -4.12
CA GLY A 14 -8.47 -6.69 -4.72
C GLY A 14 -7.41 -6.16 -3.76
N ASN A 15 -7.63 -6.22 -2.44
CA ASN A 15 -6.76 -5.61 -1.43
C ASN A 15 -5.84 -6.60 -0.68
N VAL A 16 -5.61 -7.84 -1.18
CA VAL A 16 -4.85 -8.92 -0.51
C VAL A 16 -3.54 -8.49 0.18
N HIS A 17 -2.71 -7.66 -0.46
CA HIS A 17 -1.45 -7.19 0.14
C HIS A 17 -1.61 -5.98 1.07
N SER A 18 -2.58 -5.10 0.77
CA SER A 18 -2.85 -3.90 1.58
C SER A 18 -3.58 -4.21 2.90
N ARG A 19 -4.20 -5.38 3.06
CA ARG A 19 -4.86 -5.80 4.32
C ARG A 19 -3.89 -5.91 5.49
N THR A 20 -2.67 -6.36 5.26
CA THR A 20 -1.63 -6.56 6.30
C THR A 20 -1.26 -5.28 7.07
N VAL A 21 -1.41 -4.12 6.41
CA VAL A 21 -1.09 -2.79 6.96
C VAL A 21 -2.31 -1.96 7.34
N THR A 22 -3.51 -2.30 6.83
CA THR A 22 -4.75 -1.52 7.06
C THR A 22 -5.71 -2.18 8.05
N GLU A 23 -5.77 -3.52 8.09
CA GLU A 23 -6.70 -4.29 8.91
C GLU A 23 -6.06 -4.74 10.24
N GLY A 24 -6.87 -4.85 11.29
CA GLY A 24 -6.44 -5.27 12.63
C GLY A 24 -6.21 -4.13 13.63
N ASP A 25 -6.50 -4.37 14.90
CA ASP A 25 -6.44 -3.36 15.98
C ASP A 25 -5.02 -2.84 16.20
N THR A 26 -4.02 -3.73 16.10
CA THR A 26 -2.59 -3.43 16.19
C THR A 26 -2.05 -2.53 15.07
N ARG A 27 -2.86 -2.24 14.02
CA ARG A 27 -2.52 -1.36 12.89
C ARG A 27 -3.16 0.04 12.99
N ALA A 28 -3.72 0.40 14.16
CA ALA A 28 -4.23 1.74 14.45
C ALA A 28 -3.27 2.91 14.11
N PRO A 29 -1.96 2.87 14.42
CA PRO A 29 -1.06 3.96 14.05
C PRO A 29 -0.85 4.09 12.53
N ASN A 30 -0.85 2.97 11.78
CA ASN A 30 -0.78 3.00 10.32
C ASN A 30 -2.04 3.63 9.71
N ARG A 31 -3.22 3.29 10.22
CA ARG A 31 -4.47 3.96 9.80
C ARG A 31 -4.48 5.44 10.11
N ALA A 32 -3.90 5.86 11.24
CA ALA A 32 -3.80 7.28 11.58
C ALA A 32 -2.94 8.05 10.55
N MET A 33 -1.81 7.49 10.12
CA MET A 33 -0.97 8.07 9.08
C MET A 33 -1.68 8.10 7.71
N LEU A 34 -2.38 7.02 7.34
CA LEU A 34 -3.15 6.99 6.09
C LEU A 34 -4.32 8.00 6.10
N ARG A 35 -4.98 8.19 7.24
CA ARG A 35 -6.00 9.24 7.41
C ARG A 35 -5.41 10.64 7.28
N ALA A 36 -4.19 10.87 7.75
CA ALA A 36 -3.52 12.17 7.63
C ALA A 36 -3.23 12.56 6.17
N VAL A 37 -3.00 11.59 5.27
CA VAL A 37 -2.83 11.82 3.82
C VAL A 37 -4.16 11.80 3.04
N GLY A 38 -5.30 11.63 3.73
CA GLY A 38 -6.64 11.77 3.16
C GLY A 38 -7.42 10.47 2.95
N PHE A 39 -6.92 9.31 3.39
CA PHE A 39 -7.67 8.05 3.30
C PHE A 39 -8.88 8.07 4.25
N ARG A 40 -10.03 7.62 3.75
CA ARG A 40 -11.25 7.45 4.56
C ARG A 40 -11.52 5.98 4.81
N ASP A 41 -12.45 5.71 5.73
CA ASP A 41 -12.73 4.33 6.15
C ASP A 41 -13.21 3.43 5.00
N GLY A 42 -13.90 3.99 4.00
CA GLY A 42 -14.31 3.29 2.77
C GLY A 42 -13.19 3.00 1.77
N ASP A 43 -11.98 3.55 1.97
CA ASP A 43 -10.83 3.34 1.09
C ASP A 43 -9.92 2.20 1.57
N PHE A 44 -10.02 1.76 2.84
CA PHE A 44 -9.24 0.62 3.34
C PHE A 44 -9.65 -0.73 2.72
N GLY A 45 -10.88 -0.82 2.19
CA GLY A 45 -11.35 -1.98 1.44
C GLY A 45 -10.85 -2.03 -0.01
N LYS A 46 -10.25 -0.94 -0.52
CA LYS A 46 -9.75 -0.84 -1.89
C LYS A 46 -8.27 -1.26 -1.95
N PRO A 47 -7.79 -1.80 -3.09
CA PRO A 47 -6.36 -1.98 -3.30
C PRO A 47 -5.60 -0.67 -3.15
N ILE A 48 -4.57 -0.66 -2.32
CA ILE A 48 -3.59 0.45 -2.27
C ILE A 48 -2.53 0.18 -3.33
N VAL A 49 -2.45 1.06 -4.34
CA VAL A 49 -1.49 0.94 -5.45
C VAL A 49 -0.41 2.00 -5.30
N GLY A 50 0.84 1.57 -5.16
CA GLY A 50 2.00 2.46 -5.17
C GLY A 50 2.41 2.81 -6.60
N LEU A 51 2.45 4.10 -6.92
CA LEU A 51 3.01 4.60 -8.18
C LEU A 51 4.46 5.01 -7.93
N SER A 52 5.41 4.22 -8.45
CA SER A 52 6.83 4.56 -8.39
C SER A 52 7.20 5.47 -9.56
N ASN A 53 7.72 6.65 -9.25
CA ASN A 53 8.22 7.60 -10.24
C ASN A 53 9.74 7.75 -10.05
N SER A 54 10.52 7.47 -11.09
CA SER A 54 11.98 7.55 -11.08
C SER A 54 12.53 8.87 -11.64
N HIS A 55 11.69 9.90 -11.78
CA HIS A 55 12.10 11.21 -12.28
C HIS A 55 13.20 11.80 -11.40
N SER A 56 14.27 12.24 -12.05
CA SER A 56 15.46 12.79 -11.41
C SER A 56 16.12 13.82 -12.31
N THR A 57 16.35 15.00 -11.76
CA THR A 57 17.08 16.08 -12.44
C THR A 57 18.60 15.89 -12.41
N ILE A 58 19.10 14.83 -11.75
CA ILE A 58 20.54 14.56 -11.60
C ILE A 58 21.10 13.80 -12.81
N THR A 59 20.29 12.96 -13.45
CA THR A 59 20.71 12.12 -14.57
C THR A 59 19.77 12.34 -15.75
N PRO A 60 20.30 12.61 -16.97
CA PRO A 60 19.49 13.00 -18.12
C PRO A 60 18.57 11.88 -18.63
N CYS A 61 18.77 10.63 -18.19
CA CYS A 61 17.94 9.49 -18.56
C CYS A 61 16.56 9.48 -17.89
N ASN A 62 16.38 10.23 -16.79
CA ASN A 62 15.15 10.25 -16.01
C ASN A 62 14.63 11.68 -15.79
N ALA A 63 15.00 12.63 -16.65
CA ALA A 63 14.40 13.97 -16.64
C ALA A 63 12.98 13.96 -17.20
#